data_AF-A0A3N5JUI1-F1
#
_entry.id   AF-A0A3N5JUI1-F1
#
_cell.length_a   1.000
_cell.length_b   1.000
_cell.length_c   1.000
_cell.angle_alpha   90.00
_cell.angle_beta   90.00
_cell.angle_gamma   90.00
#
_symmetry.space_group_name_H-M   'P 1'
#
loop_
_entity.id
_entity.type
_entity.pdbx_description
1 polymer ?
#
loop_
_entity_poly.entity_id
_entity_poly.type
_entity_poly.pdbx_seq_one_letter_code
_entity_poly.pdbx_strand_id
1 'polypeptide(L)'
;MTLKIGHMAFLFFLLIGGVPCQSAPLSLHEGMFHVYYDAVDSNYARQAVTVLRSAVEELEFDLQYKLCEEVNIYISPSRKDFLSIVSDVLPPWTGAFAVPSRQVMYLKSPRWDKNNSFEQVLVHELTHLVMHDFVSQVHIPRWLDEGLAIYYAREKRWKTDTALSKAAATRSLVPLDQIEDILKYHRAKADLAYQQSYSAVSYLLDTYDTEAVREILEGLKDGLPLNDCFIQATGSSYAVFEVEWANVITKRHKWLWLSELEEYLWIIILGLFVLAFFYRFLRNRQTIRRWEEEGKRAEQESTLIDTEQWGDEEES
;
A
#
# COMPACT_ATOMS: atom_id res chain seq x y z
N MET A 1 68.36 5.29 -62.04
CA MET A 1 68.38 4.16 -61.09
C MET A 1 68.08 4.72 -59.70
N THR A 2 67.02 4.19 -59.08
CA THR A 2 66.72 4.10 -57.63
C THR A 2 66.55 5.36 -56.76
N LEU A 3 65.27 5.72 -56.58
CA LEU A 3 64.54 5.91 -55.31
C LEU A 3 65.33 5.71 -53.99
N LYS A 4 65.12 6.60 -53.00
CA LYS A 4 64.40 6.26 -51.76
C LYS A 4 64.15 7.48 -50.86
N ILE A 5 62.86 7.65 -50.57
CA ILE A 5 62.26 8.52 -49.56
C ILE A 5 62.36 7.78 -48.21
N GLY A 6 62.79 8.46 -47.15
CA GLY A 6 62.78 7.96 -45.78
C GLY A 6 61.76 8.71 -44.94
N HIS A 7 60.61 8.07 -44.67
CA HIS A 7 59.60 8.48 -43.71
C HIS A 7 60.06 8.15 -42.28
N MET A 8 59.87 9.06 -41.32
CA MET A 8 59.62 8.68 -39.92
C MET A 8 58.35 9.39 -39.46
N ALA A 9 57.26 8.63 -39.48
CA ALA A 9 55.95 9.04 -39.01
C ALA A 9 55.93 9.03 -37.47
N PHE A 10 55.46 10.14 -36.89
CA PHE A 10 55.05 10.24 -35.49
C PHE A 10 53.76 9.41 -35.32
N LEU A 11 53.85 8.32 -34.55
CA LEU A 11 52.70 7.51 -34.16
C LEU A 11 51.94 8.23 -33.04
N PHE A 12 50.93 9.02 -33.43
CA PHE A 12 49.90 9.50 -32.51
C PHE A 12 48.87 8.38 -32.34
N PHE A 13 48.98 7.59 -31.27
CA PHE A 13 47.96 6.61 -30.92
C PHE A 13 46.76 7.37 -30.35
N LEU A 14 45.78 7.65 -31.22
CA LEU A 14 44.51 8.26 -30.86
C LEU A 14 43.75 7.21 -30.03
N LEU A 15 43.72 7.41 -28.72
CA LEU A 15 42.77 6.76 -27.82
C LEU A 15 41.36 7.10 -28.32
N ILE A 16 40.74 6.16 -29.04
CA ILE A 16 39.31 6.19 -29.31
C ILE A 16 38.64 5.91 -27.97
N GLY A 17 38.48 6.96 -27.16
CA GLY A 17 37.51 6.98 -26.09
C GLY A 17 36.14 6.87 -26.74
N GLY A 18 35.60 5.65 -26.79
CA GLY A 18 34.22 5.43 -27.13
C GLY A 18 33.38 6.21 -26.13
N VAL A 19 32.85 7.35 -26.55
CA VAL A 19 31.66 7.93 -25.91
C VAL A 19 30.63 6.81 -25.93
N PRO A 20 30.09 6.36 -24.79
CA PRO A 20 28.99 5.41 -24.82
C PRO A 20 27.88 6.08 -25.62
N CYS A 21 27.67 5.58 -26.84
CA CYS A 21 26.57 6.01 -27.69
C CYS A 21 25.31 5.60 -26.93
N GLN A 22 24.66 6.55 -26.28
CA GLN A 22 23.35 6.33 -25.69
C GLN A 22 22.42 6.12 -26.88
N SER A 23 22.21 4.84 -27.23
CA SER A 23 21.34 4.47 -28.35
C SER A 23 19.97 5.07 -28.09
N ALA A 24 19.41 5.76 -29.08
CA ALA A 24 18.05 6.25 -29.00
C ALA A 24 17.11 5.12 -28.54
N PRO A 25 16.12 5.41 -27.68
CA PRO A 25 15.19 4.39 -27.21
C PRO A 25 14.52 3.72 -28.41
N LEU A 26 14.40 2.39 -28.35
CA LEU A 26 13.62 1.65 -29.34
C LEU A 26 12.14 1.92 -29.11
N SER A 27 11.34 1.77 -30.16
CA SER A 27 9.89 1.96 -30.11
C SER A 27 9.14 0.75 -30.66
N LEU A 28 8.06 0.37 -29.98
CA LEU A 28 7.08 -0.60 -30.43
C LEU A 28 5.75 0.13 -30.62
N HIS A 29 5.13 -0.02 -31.79
CA HIS A 29 3.86 0.58 -32.11
C HIS A 29 2.85 -0.52 -32.44
N GLU A 30 1.79 -0.65 -31.63
CA GLU A 30 0.70 -1.59 -31.83
C GLU A 30 -0.66 -0.94 -31.54
N GLY A 31 -1.43 -0.65 -32.58
CA GLY A 31 -2.74 -0.01 -32.45
C GLY A 31 -2.58 1.42 -31.91
N MET A 32 -3.18 1.71 -30.76
CA MET A 32 -3.06 3.01 -30.09
C MET A 32 -1.83 3.13 -29.16
N PHE A 33 -1.06 2.06 -28.98
CA PHE A 33 0.01 2.02 -27.99
C PHE A 33 1.37 2.27 -28.63
N HIS A 34 2.07 3.30 -28.16
CA HIS A 34 3.42 3.67 -28.55
C HIS A 34 4.36 3.46 -27.36
N VAL A 35 5.12 2.37 -27.35
CA VAL A 35 6.02 2.01 -26.24
C VAL A 35 7.46 2.34 -26.58
N TYR A 36 8.09 3.21 -25.79
CA TYR A 36 9.52 3.56 -25.85
C TYR A 36 10.29 2.81 -24.76
N TYR A 37 11.34 2.09 -25.14
CA TYR A 37 12.06 1.18 -24.25
C TYR A 37 13.52 0.96 -24.66
N ASP A 38 14.35 0.46 -23.74
CA ASP A 38 15.72 0.01 -24.04
C ASP A 38 15.70 -1.42 -24.62
N ALA A 39 16.63 -1.80 -25.50
CA ALA A 39 16.65 -3.12 -26.15
C ALA A 39 16.47 -4.31 -25.20
N VAL A 40 17.02 -4.22 -23.99
CA VAL A 40 16.91 -5.27 -22.97
C VAL A 40 15.48 -5.41 -22.42
N ASP A 41 14.67 -4.36 -22.51
CA ASP A 41 13.28 -4.28 -22.03
C ASP A 41 12.23 -4.69 -23.09
N SER A 42 12.64 -5.26 -24.23
CA SER A 42 11.72 -5.62 -25.33
C SER A 42 10.59 -6.59 -24.94
N ASN A 43 10.84 -7.48 -23.98
CA ASN A 43 9.81 -8.35 -23.42
C ASN A 43 8.75 -7.57 -22.63
N TYR A 44 9.19 -6.59 -21.83
CA TYR A 44 8.29 -5.72 -21.06
C TYR A 44 7.49 -4.81 -21.98
N ALA A 45 8.06 -4.34 -23.10
CA ALA A 45 7.31 -3.57 -24.09
C ALA A 45 6.14 -4.37 -24.69
N ARG A 46 6.36 -5.63 -25.07
CA ARG A 46 5.29 -6.53 -25.54
C ARG A 46 4.28 -6.84 -24.45
N GLN A 47 4.75 -7.11 -23.23
CA GLN A 47 3.87 -7.35 -22.08
C GLN A 47 2.97 -6.13 -21.81
N ALA A 48 3.52 -4.92 -21.89
CA ALA A 48 2.78 -3.68 -21.69
C ALA A 48 1.60 -3.58 -22.67
N VAL A 49 1.84 -3.80 -23.97
CA VAL A 49 0.76 -3.78 -24.97
C VAL A 49 -0.33 -4.79 -24.66
N THR A 50 0.03 -6.04 -24.32
CA THR A 50 -0.95 -7.09 -23.99
C THR A 50 -1.80 -6.71 -22.77
N VAL A 51 -1.16 -6.24 -21.70
CA VAL A 51 -1.85 -5.86 -20.45
C VAL A 51 -2.76 -4.65 -20.67
N LEU A 52 -2.23 -3.60 -21.32
CA LEU A 52 -2.98 -2.38 -21.56
C LEU A 52 -4.16 -2.60 -22.50
N ARG A 53 -4.04 -3.47 -23.50
CA ARG A 53 -5.16 -3.80 -24.39
C ARG A 53 -6.34 -4.38 -23.61
N SER A 54 -6.10 -5.40 -22.78
CA SER A 54 -7.15 -5.99 -21.96
C SER A 54 -7.73 -5.00 -20.96
N ALA A 55 -6.90 -4.12 -20.38
CA ALA A 55 -7.35 -3.11 -19.43
C ALA A 55 -8.17 -1.99 -20.09
N VAL A 56 -7.82 -1.56 -21.31
CA VAL A 56 -8.64 -0.64 -22.11
C VAL A 56 -10.00 -1.29 -22.39
N GLU A 57 -10.05 -2.54 -22.85
CA GLU A 57 -11.32 -3.23 -23.10
C GLU A 57 -12.23 -3.27 -21.86
N GLU A 58 -11.66 -3.55 -20.67
CA GLU A 58 -12.39 -3.53 -19.40
C GLU A 58 -12.89 -2.12 -19.04
N LEU A 59 -12.01 -1.11 -19.09
CA LEU A 59 -12.36 0.28 -18.75
C LEU A 59 -13.38 0.88 -19.73
N GLU A 60 -13.23 0.62 -21.03
CA GLU A 60 -14.17 1.10 -22.04
C GLU A 60 -15.56 0.49 -21.86
N PHE A 61 -15.61 -0.79 -21.49
CA PHE A 61 -16.87 -1.47 -21.18
C PHE A 61 -17.52 -0.90 -19.92
N ASP A 62 -16.80 -0.76 -18.82
CA ASP A 62 -17.39 -0.28 -17.55
C ASP A 62 -17.84 1.18 -17.65
N LEU A 63 -16.98 2.04 -18.22
CA LEU A 63 -17.25 3.48 -18.34
C LEU A 63 -18.12 3.83 -19.55
N GLN A 64 -18.43 2.87 -20.42
CA GLN A 64 -19.14 3.09 -21.70
C GLN A 64 -18.52 4.24 -22.52
N TYR A 65 -17.19 4.34 -22.46
CA TYR A 65 -16.41 5.39 -23.07
C TYR A 65 -15.31 4.78 -23.93
N LYS A 66 -15.01 5.37 -25.09
CA LYS A 66 -13.97 4.87 -26.00
C LYS A 66 -12.76 5.78 -25.99
N LEU A 67 -11.60 5.25 -25.60
CA LEU A 67 -10.34 5.99 -25.65
C LEU A 67 -9.90 6.10 -27.11
N CYS A 68 -9.89 7.32 -27.64
CA CYS A 68 -9.56 7.56 -29.06
C CYS A 68 -8.13 8.07 -29.28
N GLU A 69 -7.44 8.48 -28.21
CA GLU A 69 -6.11 9.08 -28.29
C GLU A 69 -5.00 8.03 -28.24
N GLU A 70 -3.87 8.32 -28.88
CA GLU A 70 -2.66 7.50 -28.78
C GLU A 70 -2.08 7.58 -27.37
N VAL A 71 -1.79 6.41 -26.78
CA VAL A 71 -1.15 6.32 -25.47
C VAL A 71 0.34 6.09 -25.67
N ASN A 72 1.15 6.97 -25.09
CA ASN A 72 2.60 6.92 -25.12
C ASN A 72 3.14 6.35 -23.80
N ILE A 73 3.91 5.27 -23.88
CA ILE A 73 4.43 4.54 -22.72
C ILE A 73 5.95 4.61 -22.75
N TYR A 74 6.56 5.18 -21.71
CA TYR A 74 8.02 5.24 -21.57
C TYR A 74 8.49 4.30 -20.47
N ILE A 75 9.20 3.23 -20.83
CA ILE A 75 9.84 2.31 -19.88
C ILE A 75 11.27 2.79 -19.62
N SER A 76 11.47 3.41 -18.46
CA SER A 76 12.75 4.00 -18.08
C SER A 76 13.77 2.92 -17.70
N PRO A 77 14.93 2.85 -18.38
CA PRO A 77 15.87 1.74 -18.22
C PRO A 77 16.74 1.85 -16.96
N SER A 78 16.80 3.02 -16.33
CA SER A 78 17.50 3.23 -15.06
C SER A 78 16.81 4.26 -14.18
N ARG A 79 17.14 4.24 -12.88
CA ARG A 79 16.67 5.25 -11.91
C ARG A 79 17.10 6.67 -12.30
N LYS A 80 18.30 6.84 -12.87
CA LYS A 80 18.80 8.14 -13.31
C LYS A 80 17.93 8.68 -14.44
N ASP A 81 17.61 7.85 -15.42
CA ASP A 81 16.78 8.25 -16.56
C ASP A 81 15.36 8.59 -16.10
N PHE A 82 14.76 7.75 -15.25
CA PHE A 82 13.45 8.04 -14.67
C PHE A 82 13.44 9.36 -13.89
N LEU A 83 14.43 9.56 -13.01
CA LEU A 83 14.52 10.79 -12.22
C LEU A 83 14.79 12.03 -13.09
N SER A 84 15.51 11.91 -14.20
CA SER A 84 15.73 13.03 -15.12
C SER A 84 14.45 13.53 -15.81
N ILE A 85 13.42 12.68 -15.87
CA ILE A 85 12.09 13.03 -16.37
C ILE A 85 11.23 13.61 -15.24
N VAL A 86 11.35 13.05 -14.02
CA VAL A 86 10.57 13.41 -12.82
C VAL A 86 11.03 14.72 -12.18
N SER A 87 12.32 15.06 -12.28
CA SER A 87 13.04 15.99 -11.38
C SER A 87 12.52 17.43 -11.34
N ASP A 88 11.69 17.84 -12.31
CA ASP A 88 11.16 19.20 -12.36
C ASP A 88 9.75 19.36 -11.75
N VAL A 89 9.03 18.26 -11.43
CA VAL A 89 7.58 18.34 -11.12
C VAL A 89 7.12 17.40 -9.99
N LEU A 90 7.69 16.21 -9.83
CA LEU A 90 7.10 15.16 -8.98
C LEU A 90 8.03 14.68 -7.85
N PRO A 91 7.48 14.16 -6.73
CA PRO A 91 8.29 13.68 -5.62
C PRO A 91 9.21 12.49 -5.98
N PRO A 92 10.38 12.34 -5.33
CA PRO A 92 11.34 11.26 -5.65
C PRO A 92 10.84 9.84 -5.39
N TRP A 93 9.74 9.68 -4.67
CA TRP A 93 9.15 8.38 -4.33
C TRP A 93 8.09 7.90 -5.33
N THR A 94 7.80 8.70 -6.34
CA THR A 94 6.87 8.36 -7.43
C THR A 94 7.25 7.02 -8.05
N GLY A 95 6.30 6.07 -8.03
CA GLY A 95 6.47 4.70 -8.52
C GLY A 95 6.50 4.64 -10.04
N ALA A 96 5.49 5.26 -10.62
CA ALA A 96 5.29 5.63 -12.01
C ALA A 96 4.43 6.90 -11.99
N PHE A 97 4.22 7.53 -13.14
CA PHE A 97 3.24 8.61 -13.25
C PHE A 97 2.69 8.76 -14.66
N ALA A 98 1.41 9.09 -14.73
CA ALA A 98 0.70 9.53 -15.90
C ALA A 98 0.71 11.05 -16.04
N VAL A 99 0.72 11.54 -17.28
CA VAL A 99 0.46 12.92 -17.67
C VAL A 99 -0.75 12.91 -18.59
N PRO A 100 -1.99 12.95 -18.04
CA PRO A 100 -3.20 12.76 -18.83
C PRO A 100 -3.37 13.76 -19.97
N SER A 101 -3.01 15.03 -19.75
CA SER A 101 -3.06 16.08 -20.78
C SER A 101 -2.21 15.81 -22.03
N ARG A 102 -1.35 14.78 -22.00
CA ARG A 102 -0.51 14.37 -23.13
C ARG A 102 -0.67 12.89 -23.48
N GLN A 103 -1.55 12.15 -22.80
CA GLN A 103 -1.69 10.70 -22.91
C GLN A 103 -0.36 9.95 -22.77
N VAL A 104 0.47 10.38 -21.80
CA VAL A 104 1.78 9.77 -21.56
C VAL A 104 1.80 9.11 -20.19
N MET A 105 2.40 7.92 -20.10
CA MET A 105 2.80 7.34 -18.82
C MET A 105 4.30 7.02 -18.80
N TYR A 106 4.93 7.24 -17.66
CA TYR A 106 6.34 6.93 -17.41
C TYR A 106 6.46 5.84 -16.35
N LEU A 107 7.09 4.74 -16.74
CA LEU A 107 7.23 3.54 -15.94
C LEU A 107 8.70 3.27 -15.63
N LYS A 108 8.96 2.59 -14.53
CA LYS A 108 10.28 2.04 -14.21
C LYS A 108 10.41 0.67 -14.84
N SER A 109 11.55 0.38 -15.47
CA SER A 109 11.82 -0.98 -15.94
C SER A 109 11.83 -1.96 -14.76
N PRO A 110 11.11 -3.11 -14.86
CA PRO A 110 11.12 -4.15 -13.83
C PRO A 110 12.52 -4.76 -13.57
N ARG A 111 13.50 -4.49 -14.44
CA ARG A 111 14.90 -4.90 -14.21
C ARG A 111 15.49 -4.29 -12.95
N TRP A 112 15.07 -3.08 -12.59
CA TRP A 112 15.63 -2.33 -11.46
C TRP A 112 14.59 -1.88 -10.42
N ASP A 113 13.29 -1.95 -10.72
CA ASP A 113 12.23 -1.83 -9.71
C ASP A 113 11.41 -3.12 -9.62
N LYS A 114 11.73 -3.97 -8.63
CA LYS A 114 11.08 -5.27 -8.40
C LYS A 114 9.98 -5.23 -7.34
N ASN A 115 9.75 -4.07 -6.73
CA ASN A 115 8.89 -3.96 -5.56
C ASN A 115 7.40 -3.92 -5.92
N ASN A 116 7.08 -3.52 -7.15
CA ASN A 116 5.71 -3.41 -7.64
C ASN A 116 5.50 -4.37 -8.82
N SER A 117 4.29 -4.89 -8.97
CA SER A 117 3.93 -5.64 -10.17
C SER A 117 3.85 -4.70 -11.36
N PHE A 118 4.65 -4.96 -12.39
CA PHE A 118 4.66 -4.15 -13.62
C PHE A 118 3.27 -4.03 -14.25
N GLU A 119 2.51 -5.13 -14.25
CA GLU A 119 1.16 -5.18 -14.79
C GLU A 119 0.19 -4.29 -14.01
N GLN A 120 0.29 -4.28 -12.67
CA GLN A 120 -0.58 -3.46 -11.84
C GLN A 120 -0.27 -1.97 -12.04
N VAL A 121 1.01 -1.60 -12.12
CA VAL A 121 1.41 -0.22 -12.38
C VAL A 121 0.92 0.26 -13.75
N LEU A 122 1.00 -0.59 -14.79
CA LEU A 122 0.47 -0.26 -16.12
C LEU A 122 -1.03 0.06 -16.07
N VAL A 123 -1.83 -0.79 -15.42
CA VAL A 123 -3.28 -0.60 -15.33
C VAL A 123 -3.63 0.61 -14.46
N HIS A 124 -2.87 0.85 -13.38
CA HIS A 124 -3.05 2.02 -12.52
C HIS A 124 -2.89 3.32 -13.33
N GLU A 125 -1.76 3.47 -14.02
CA GLU A 125 -1.50 4.68 -14.80
C GLU A 125 -2.45 4.82 -16.00
N LEU A 126 -2.83 3.71 -16.64
CA LEU A 126 -3.83 3.73 -17.71
C LEU A 126 -5.19 4.23 -17.20
N THR A 127 -5.59 3.82 -16.00
CA THR A 127 -6.87 4.23 -15.41
C THR A 127 -6.93 5.75 -15.26
N HIS A 128 -5.84 6.39 -14.80
CA HIS A 128 -5.75 7.85 -14.77
C HIS A 128 -5.88 8.46 -16.17
N LEU A 129 -5.20 7.90 -17.18
CA LEU A 129 -5.29 8.42 -18.55
C LEU A 129 -6.72 8.36 -19.08
N VAL A 130 -7.39 7.21 -18.94
CA VAL A 130 -8.78 7.02 -19.40
C VAL A 130 -9.75 7.93 -18.65
N MET A 131 -9.65 8.01 -17.32
CA MET A 131 -10.57 8.82 -16.52
C MET A 131 -10.45 10.31 -16.82
N HIS A 132 -9.24 10.83 -16.94
CA HIS A 132 -9.02 12.25 -17.22
C HIS A 132 -9.32 12.60 -18.68
N ASP A 133 -9.16 11.66 -19.61
CA ASP A 133 -9.66 11.79 -20.98
C ASP A 133 -11.19 11.86 -21.02
N PHE A 134 -11.85 10.98 -20.27
CA PHE A 134 -13.31 10.91 -20.21
C PHE A 134 -13.94 12.17 -19.60
N VAL A 135 -13.44 12.59 -18.44
CA VAL A 135 -14.01 13.73 -17.69
C VAL A 135 -13.61 15.07 -18.32
N SER A 136 -12.36 15.21 -18.77
CA SER A 136 -11.80 16.38 -19.47
C SER A 136 -11.96 17.74 -18.76
N GLN A 137 -10.86 18.45 -18.50
CA GLN A 137 -10.82 19.84 -17.97
C GLN A 137 -11.42 20.07 -16.56
N VAL A 138 -12.14 19.12 -15.98
CA VAL A 138 -12.71 19.21 -14.62
C VAL A 138 -11.89 18.38 -13.64
N HIS A 139 -11.82 18.84 -12.39
CA HIS A 139 -11.13 18.15 -11.32
C HIS A 139 -11.90 16.91 -10.87
N ILE A 140 -11.25 15.74 -10.94
CA ILE A 140 -11.72 14.50 -10.30
C ILE A 140 -11.22 14.49 -8.86
N PRO A 141 -12.10 14.30 -7.84
CA PRO A 141 -11.68 14.19 -6.45
C PRO A 141 -10.61 13.13 -6.28
N ARG A 142 -9.49 13.47 -5.62
CA ARG A 142 -8.32 12.59 -5.63
C ARG A 142 -8.58 11.20 -5.05
N TRP A 143 -9.45 11.08 -4.05
CA TRP A 143 -9.82 9.78 -3.49
C TRP A 143 -10.52 8.86 -4.52
N LEU A 144 -11.30 9.43 -5.44
CA LEU A 144 -12.00 8.70 -6.49
C LEU A 144 -11.00 8.27 -7.57
N ASP A 145 -10.15 9.20 -7.99
CA ASP A 145 -9.09 8.99 -9.00
C ASP A 145 -8.12 7.87 -8.57
N GLU A 146 -7.55 7.95 -7.36
CA GLU A 146 -6.67 6.91 -6.82
C GLU A 146 -7.42 5.61 -6.54
N GLY A 147 -8.63 5.70 -5.99
CA GLY A 147 -9.42 4.54 -5.60
C GLY A 147 -9.76 3.66 -6.80
N LEU A 148 -10.16 4.27 -7.92
CA LEU A 148 -10.45 3.57 -9.17
C LEU A 148 -9.16 3.01 -9.79
N ALA A 149 -8.07 3.78 -9.82
CA ALA A 149 -6.78 3.29 -10.32
C ALA A 149 -6.30 2.05 -9.55
N ILE A 150 -6.39 2.07 -8.22
CA ILE A 150 -6.06 0.93 -7.36
C ILE A 150 -7.03 -0.25 -7.59
N TYR A 151 -8.32 0.03 -7.76
CA TYR A 151 -9.36 -0.99 -7.97
C TYR A 151 -9.10 -1.78 -9.26
N TYR A 152 -8.97 -1.08 -10.40
CA TYR A 152 -8.73 -1.70 -11.71
C TYR A 152 -7.37 -2.40 -11.79
N ALA A 153 -6.34 -1.80 -11.19
CA ALA A 153 -5.02 -2.40 -11.07
C ALA A 153 -4.98 -3.65 -10.16
N ARG A 154 -6.06 -3.91 -9.41
CA ARG A 154 -6.18 -5.05 -8.49
C ARG A 154 -5.03 -5.11 -7.49
N GLU A 155 -4.55 -3.96 -7.03
CA GLU A 155 -3.36 -3.85 -6.18
C GLU A 155 -3.63 -4.42 -4.78
N LYS A 156 -3.07 -5.61 -4.52
CA LYS A 156 -3.29 -6.35 -3.27
C LYS A 156 -2.77 -5.61 -2.02
N ARG A 157 -1.73 -4.79 -2.17
CA ARG A 157 -1.09 -4.07 -1.05
C ARG A 157 -2.09 -3.16 -0.32
N TRP A 158 -3.02 -2.56 -1.06
CA TRP A 158 -4.00 -1.63 -0.50
C TRP A 158 -5.26 -2.33 0.01
N LYS A 159 -5.38 -3.65 -0.20
CA LYS A 159 -6.43 -4.50 0.39
C LYS A 159 -6.14 -4.89 1.84
N THR A 160 -4.94 -4.63 2.35
CA THR A 160 -4.59 -4.96 3.73
C THR A 160 -5.13 -3.88 4.68
N ASP A 161 -6.23 -4.20 5.34
CA ASP A 161 -7.05 -3.24 6.08
C ASP A 161 -6.52 -2.89 7.49
N THR A 162 -5.29 -3.20 7.90
CA THR A 162 -4.91 -3.02 9.32
C THR A 162 -4.87 -1.54 9.73
N ALA A 163 -4.27 -0.67 8.91
CA ALA A 163 -4.24 0.78 9.19
C ALA A 163 -5.64 1.41 9.06
N LEU A 164 -6.41 1.04 8.03
CA LEU A 164 -7.80 1.46 7.86
C LEU A 164 -8.69 0.99 9.02
N SER A 165 -8.57 -0.28 9.44
CA SER A 165 -9.27 -0.89 10.58
C SER A 165 -8.98 -0.15 11.86
N LYS A 166 -7.70 0.13 12.13
CA LYS A 166 -7.26 0.91 13.27
C LYS A 166 -7.86 2.31 13.24
N ALA A 167 -7.76 3.01 12.12
CA ALA A 167 -8.32 4.35 11.95
C ALA A 167 -9.85 4.39 12.14
N ALA A 168 -10.56 3.39 11.63
CA ALA A 168 -12.00 3.24 11.81
C ALA A 168 -12.37 2.96 13.28
N ALA A 169 -11.58 2.14 13.98
CA ALA A 169 -11.78 1.81 15.39
C ALA A 169 -11.48 3.02 16.32
N THR A 170 -10.45 3.80 16.01
CA THR A 170 -10.04 4.97 16.80
C THR A 170 -10.75 6.27 16.38
N ARG A 171 -11.70 6.21 15.43
CA ARG A 171 -12.41 7.38 14.86
C ARG A 171 -11.43 8.44 14.32
N SER A 172 -10.39 7.98 13.64
CA SER A 172 -9.36 8.82 13.03
C SER A 172 -9.27 8.61 11.52
N LEU A 173 -10.39 8.23 10.88
CA LEU A 173 -10.51 8.27 9.43
C LEU A 173 -10.38 9.71 8.94
N VAL A 174 -9.70 9.88 7.82
CA VAL A 174 -9.58 11.18 7.14
C VAL A 174 -10.87 11.45 6.37
N PRO A 175 -11.46 12.64 6.44
CA PRO A 175 -12.52 13.04 5.52
C PRO A 175 -12.09 12.88 4.05
N LEU A 176 -12.96 12.35 3.19
CA LEU A 176 -12.61 12.03 1.81
C LEU A 176 -12.22 13.28 0.99
N ASP A 177 -12.80 14.44 1.30
CA ASP A 177 -12.45 15.73 0.70
C ASP A 177 -11.04 16.23 1.11
N GLN A 178 -10.49 15.77 2.23
CA GLN A 178 -9.15 16.12 2.71
C GLN A 178 -8.05 15.19 2.17
N ILE A 179 -8.40 14.09 1.49
CA ILE A 179 -7.42 13.13 0.96
C ILE A 179 -6.49 13.80 -0.06
N GLU A 180 -6.99 14.77 -0.83
CA GLU A 180 -6.18 15.51 -1.80
C GLU A 180 -4.96 16.17 -1.16
N ASP A 181 -5.14 16.84 -0.02
CA ASP A 181 -4.05 17.50 0.71
C ASP A 181 -3.09 16.50 1.36
N ILE A 182 -3.60 15.36 1.83
CA ILE A 182 -2.75 14.34 2.45
C ILE A 182 -1.79 13.72 1.45
N LEU A 183 -2.29 13.38 0.26
CA LEU A 183 -1.47 12.78 -0.79
C LEU A 183 -0.39 13.75 -1.31
N LYS A 184 -0.68 15.05 -1.32
CA LYS A 184 0.29 16.09 -1.71
C LYS A 184 1.41 16.30 -0.68
N TYR A 185 1.09 16.31 0.62
CA TYR A 185 2.02 16.84 1.64
C TYR A 185 2.50 15.84 2.70
N HIS A 186 1.84 14.70 2.88
CA HIS A 186 2.07 13.83 4.05
C HIS A 186 2.33 12.38 3.66
N ARG A 187 3.55 12.07 3.21
CA ARG A 187 3.94 10.70 2.81
C ARG A 187 3.67 9.64 3.88
N ALA A 188 3.86 9.97 5.16
CA ALA A 188 3.59 9.04 6.26
C ALA A 188 2.09 8.72 6.45
N LYS A 189 1.19 9.56 5.92
CA LYS A 189 -0.26 9.36 5.93
C LYS A 189 -0.81 8.91 4.57
N ALA A 190 0.01 8.92 3.52
CA ALA A 190 -0.40 8.56 2.16
C ALA A 190 -0.91 7.11 2.08
N ASP A 191 -0.28 6.17 2.79
CA ASP A 191 -0.72 4.76 2.80
C ASP A 191 -2.16 4.62 3.33
N LEU A 192 -2.54 5.35 4.38
CA LEU A 192 -3.92 5.36 4.88
C LEU A 192 -4.87 6.02 3.87
N ALA A 193 -4.45 7.11 3.21
CA ALA A 193 -5.25 7.77 2.19
C ALA A 193 -5.52 6.86 0.98
N TYR A 194 -4.53 6.11 0.51
CA TYR A 194 -4.72 5.10 -0.55
C TYR A 194 -5.67 3.98 -0.12
N GLN A 195 -5.52 3.45 1.09
CA GLN A 195 -6.43 2.42 1.63
C GLN A 195 -7.86 2.95 1.75
N GLN A 196 -8.05 4.19 2.24
CA GLN A 196 -9.36 4.82 2.30
C GLN A 196 -9.98 5.03 0.91
N SER A 197 -9.18 5.51 -0.04
CA SER A 197 -9.60 5.75 -1.43
C SER A 197 -10.10 4.45 -2.08
N TYR A 198 -9.29 3.39 -2.00
CA TYR A 198 -9.67 2.06 -2.49
C TYR A 198 -10.91 1.51 -1.77
N SER A 199 -10.99 1.68 -0.45
CA SER A 199 -12.13 1.21 0.34
C SER A 199 -13.43 1.94 0.00
N ALA A 200 -13.38 3.25 -0.21
CA ALA A 200 -14.54 4.05 -0.59
C ALA A 200 -15.03 3.68 -1.99
N VAL A 201 -14.11 3.53 -2.95
CA VAL A 201 -14.46 3.07 -4.31
C VAL A 201 -14.99 1.65 -4.31
N SER A 202 -14.38 0.73 -3.54
CA SER A 202 -14.89 -0.64 -3.42
C SER A 202 -16.30 -0.65 -2.85
N TYR A 203 -16.61 0.18 -1.86
CA TYR A 203 -17.95 0.31 -1.32
C TYR A 203 -18.95 0.90 -2.32
N LEU A 204 -18.53 1.93 -3.07
CA LEU A 204 -19.33 2.53 -4.14
C LEU A 204 -19.72 1.47 -5.19
N LEU A 205 -18.73 0.72 -5.69
CA LEU A 205 -18.93 -0.35 -6.67
C LEU A 205 -19.72 -1.53 -6.11
N ASP A 206 -19.44 -1.98 -4.89
CA ASP A 206 -20.16 -3.09 -4.24
C ASP A 206 -21.64 -2.76 -3.98
N THR A 207 -22.00 -1.47 -3.87
CA THR A 207 -23.34 -1.02 -3.46
C THR A 207 -24.17 -0.50 -4.63
N TYR A 208 -23.54 0.16 -5.59
CA TYR A 208 -24.20 0.89 -6.68
C TYR A 208 -23.69 0.49 -8.08
N ASP A 209 -22.80 -0.51 -8.16
CA ASP A 209 -22.23 -1.04 -9.39
C ASP A 209 -21.42 0.00 -10.21
N THR A 210 -20.96 -0.38 -11.40
CA THR A 210 -20.14 0.47 -12.27
C THR A 210 -20.95 1.59 -12.92
N GLU A 211 -22.28 1.42 -13.06
CA GLU A 211 -23.16 2.45 -13.58
C GLU A 211 -23.12 3.73 -12.76
N ALA A 212 -23.14 3.63 -11.41
CA ALA A 212 -23.08 4.81 -10.56
C ALA A 212 -21.74 5.54 -10.66
N VAL A 213 -20.63 4.82 -10.83
CA VAL A 213 -19.31 5.44 -11.09
C VAL A 213 -19.34 6.21 -12.40
N ARG A 214 -19.89 5.61 -13.46
CA ARG A 214 -20.03 6.27 -14.76
C ARG A 214 -20.88 7.53 -14.64
N GLU A 215 -22.05 7.46 -14.00
CA GLU A 215 -22.94 8.63 -13.82
C GLU A 215 -22.27 9.75 -13.01
N ILE A 216 -21.46 9.41 -11.98
CA ILE A 216 -20.68 10.42 -11.24
C ILE A 216 -19.67 11.11 -12.17
N LEU A 217 -18.93 10.34 -12.95
CA LEU A 217 -17.92 10.88 -13.87
C LEU A 217 -18.56 11.70 -15.01
N GLU A 218 -19.71 11.29 -15.54
CA GLU A 218 -20.50 12.05 -16.52
C GLU A 218 -20.98 13.38 -15.92
N GLY A 219 -21.50 13.37 -14.70
CA GLY A 219 -21.91 14.61 -14.03
C GLY A 219 -20.72 15.56 -13.79
N LEU A 220 -19.55 15.03 -13.42
CA LEU A 220 -18.33 15.82 -13.27
C LEU A 220 -17.87 16.42 -14.60
N LYS A 221 -17.92 15.64 -15.69
CA LYS A 221 -17.63 16.09 -17.05
C LYS A 221 -18.52 17.26 -17.47
N ASP A 222 -19.80 17.20 -17.10
CA ASP A 222 -20.78 18.26 -17.36
C ASP A 222 -20.63 19.48 -16.42
N GLY A 223 -19.65 19.44 -15.51
CA GLY A 223 -19.33 20.54 -14.59
C GLY A 223 -20.28 20.63 -13.38
N LEU A 224 -21.02 19.56 -13.08
CA LEU A 224 -21.88 19.52 -11.92
C LEU A 224 -21.04 19.47 -10.61
N PRO A 225 -21.53 20.08 -9.53
CA PRO A 225 -20.92 19.89 -8.21
C PRO A 225 -20.94 18.42 -7.80
N LEU A 226 -19.86 17.95 -7.16
CA LEU A 226 -19.71 16.55 -6.73
C LEU A 226 -20.94 16.01 -5.97
N ASN A 227 -21.52 16.84 -5.10
CA ASN A 227 -22.70 16.46 -4.34
C ASN A 227 -23.90 16.14 -5.24
N ASP A 228 -24.09 16.88 -6.32
CA ASP A 228 -25.20 16.68 -7.26
C ASP A 228 -24.96 15.43 -8.12
N CYS A 229 -23.71 15.16 -8.51
CA CYS A 229 -23.32 13.91 -9.16
C CYS A 229 -23.67 12.69 -8.28
N PHE A 230 -23.37 12.76 -6.98
CA PHE A 230 -23.71 11.68 -6.04
C PHE A 230 -25.22 11.50 -5.85
N ILE A 231 -25.99 12.60 -5.77
CA ILE A 231 -27.46 12.52 -5.67
C ILE A 231 -28.04 11.85 -6.92
N GLN A 232 -27.55 12.17 -8.11
CA GLN A 232 -28.01 11.57 -9.35
C GLN A 232 -27.69 10.06 -9.40
N ALA A 233 -26.43 9.70 -9.12
CA ALA A 233 -25.95 8.33 -9.26
C ALA A 233 -26.39 7.37 -8.15
N THR A 234 -26.56 7.86 -6.91
CA THR A 234 -26.79 7.02 -5.73
C THR A 234 -28.12 7.29 -5.02
N GLY A 235 -28.80 8.38 -5.37
CA GLY A 235 -29.96 8.90 -4.64
C GLY A 235 -29.62 9.61 -3.32
N SER A 236 -28.35 9.64 -2.92
CA SER A 236 -27.85 10.21 -1.66
C SER A 236 -26.83 11.31 -1.90
N SER A 237 -26.79 12.30 -1.00
CA SER A 237 -25.74 13.33 -1.01
C SER A 237 -24.35 12.71 -0.76
N TYR A 238 -23.29 13.38 -1.23
CA TYR A 238 -21.92 12.95 -1.00
C TYR A 238 -21.58 12.76 0.50
N ALA A 239 -22.08 13.67 1.36
CA ALA A 239 -21.87 13.58 2.80
C ALA A 239 -22.57 12.35 3.43
N VAL A 240 -23.73 11.95 2.90
CA VAL A 240 -24.43 10.73 3.35
C VAL A 240 -23.65 9.49 2.93
N PHE A 241 -23.18 9.44 1.68
CA PHE A 241 -22.32 8.36 1.18
C PHE A 241 -21.09 8.16 2.07
N GLU A 242 -20.39 9.24 2.42
CA GLU A 242 -19.18 9.17 3.25
C GLU A 242 -19.47 8.59 4.64
N VAL A 243 -20.59 9.00 5.26
CA VAL A 243 -21.03 8.47 6.56
C VAL A 243 -21.42 6.99 6.45
N GLU A 244 -22.12 6.59 5.40
CA GLU A 244 -22.54 5.21 5.17
C GLU A 244 -21.34 4.28 4.97
N TRP A 245 -20.42 4.68 4.08
CA TRP A 245 -19.14 4.00 3.87
C TRP A 245 -18.37 3.83 5.19
N ALA A 246 -18.15 4.91 5.93
CA ALA A 246 -17.40 4.87 7.18
C ALA A 246 -18.03 3.89 8.18
N ASN A 247 -19.36 3.90 8.29
CA ASN A 247 -20.09 2.97 9.16
C ASN A 247 -19.91 1.49 8.74
N VAL A 248 -19.92 1.21 7.44
CA VAL A 248 -19.71 -0.15 6.90
C VAL A 248 -18.29 -0.63 7.22
N ILE A 249 -17.28 0.21 6.99
CA ILE A 249 -15.88 -0.14 7.28
C ILE A 249 -15.64 -0.34 8.76
N THR A 250 -16.19 0.51 9.64
CA THR A 250 -16.11 0.31 11.09
C THR A 250 -16.75 -1.02 11.50
N LYS A 251 -17.89 -1.42 10.90
CA LYS A 251 -18.53 -2.71 11.23
C LYS A 251 -17.73 -3.91 10.73
N ARG A 252 -17.27 -3.87 9.47
CA ARG A 252 -16.55 -4.98 8.80
C ARG A 252 -15.19 -5.23 9.45
N HIS A 253 -14.48 -4.18 9.87
CA HIS A 253 -13.08 -4.28 10.30
C HIS A 253 -12.88 -4.13 11.81
N LYS A 254 -13.94 -4.21 12.62
CA LYS A 254 -13.90 -3.95 14.07
C LYS A 254 -12.84 -4.73 14.85
N TRP A 255 -12.46 -5.91 14.36
CA TRP A 255 -11.56 -6.85 15.03
C TRP A 255 -10.25 -7.10 14.27
N LEU A 256 -10.09 -6.58 13.05
CA LEU A 256 -8.89 -6.83 12.24
C LEU A 256 -7.65 -6.18 12.82
N TRP A 257 -7.75 -4.99 13.43
CA TRP A 257 -6.63 -4.36 14.15
C TRP A 257 -6.16 -5.17 15.38
N LEU A 258 -6.98 -6.10 15.91
CA LEU A 258 -6.57 -6.95 17.03
C LEU A 258 -5.60 -8.05 16.61
N SER A 259 -5.45 -8.33 15.31
CA SER A 259 -4.40 -9.25 14.85
C SER A 259 -3.00 -8.70 15.17
N GLU A 260 -2.82 -7.38 15.22
CA GLU A 260 -1.56 -6.77 15.68
C GLU A 260 -1.31 -7.01 17.19
N LEU A 261 -2.35 -7.34 17.98
CA LEU A 261 -2.19 -7.71 19.39
C LEU A 261 -1.71 -9.16 19.57
N GLU A 262 -1.75 -10.00 18.53
CA GLU A 262 -1.27 -11.39 18.59
C GLU A 262 0.21 -11.45 18.99
N GLU A 263 1.03 -10.53 18.50
CA GLU A 263 2.45 -10.40 18.88
C GLU A 263 2.62 -10.14 20.39
N TYR A 264 1.64 -9.49 21.01
CA TYR A 264 1.66 -9.14 22.43
C TYR A 264 0.90 -10.15 23.30
N LEU A 265 0.15 -11.09 22.73
CA LEU A 265 -0.60 -12.10 23.48
C LEU A 265 0.31 -12.91 24.39
N TRP A 266 1.49 -13.31 23.91
CA TRP A 266 2.45 -14.07 24.72
C TRP A 266 2.99 -13.26 25.91
N ILE A 267 3.19 -11.95 25.74
CA ILE A 267 3.62 -11.05 26.81
C ILE A 267 2.50 -10.89 27.85
N ILE A 268 1.25 -10.76 27.40
CA ILE A 268 0.08 -10.67 28.29
C ILE A 268 -0.11 -11.98 29.06
N ILE A 269 -0.01 -13.14 28.39
CA ILE A 269 -0.10 -14.47 29.03
C ILE A 269 1.01 -14.64 30.07
N LEU A 270 2.24 -14.28 29.74
CA LEU A 270 3.37 -14.32 30.67
C LEU A 270 3.12 -13.40 31.87
N GLY A 271 2.63 -12.18 31.62
CA GLY A 271 2.27 -11.22 32.67
C GLY A 271 1.20 -11.76 33.61
N LEU A 272 0.14 -12.37 33.08
CA LEU A 272 -0.92 -13.03 33.86
C LEU A 272 -0.37 -14.21 34.67
N PHE A 273 0.56 -14.99 34.11
CA PHE A 273 1.20 -16.10 34.79
C PHE A 273 2.07 -15.62 35.96
N VAL A 274 2.85 -14.56 35.75
CA VAL A 274 3.65 -13.89 36.81
C VAL A 274 2.73 -13.32 37.88
N LEU A 275 1.62 -12.69 37.51
CA LEU A 275 0.67 -12.09 38.45
C LEU A 275 -0.05 -13.16 39.26
N ALA A 276 -0.47 -14.27 38.63
CA ALA A 276 -1.05 -15.43 39.30
C ALA A 276 -0.04 -16.13 40.21
N PHE A 277 1.21 -16.28 39.77
CA PHE A 277 2.31 -16.79 40.58
C PHE A 277 2.55 -15.90 41.80
N PHE A 278 2.61 -14.59 41.62
CA PHE A 278 2.84 -13.63 42.71
C PHE A 278 1.65 -13.59 43.68
N TYR A 279 0.43 -13.60 43.17
CA TYR A 279 -0.78 -13.73 43.97
C TYR A 279 -0.77 -15.03 44.80
N ARG A 280 -0.43 -16.16 44.18
CA ARG A 280 -0.30 -17.46 44.86
C ARG A 280 0.85 -17.45 45.86
N PHE A 281 1.97 -16.81 45.55
CA PHE A 281 3.14 -16.69 46.42
C PHE A 281 2.83 -15.85 47.67
N LEU A 282 2.15 -14.72 47.50
CA LEU A 282 1.68 -13.89 48.60
C LEU A 282 0.67 -14.63 49.48
N ARG A 283 -0.26 -15.37 48.87
CA ARG A 283 -1.26 -16.18 49.59
C ARG A 283 -0.64 -17.38 50.32
N ASN A 284 0.32 -18.06 49.70
CA ASN A 284 0.99 -19.23 50.28
C ASN A 284 1.91 -18.90 51.47
N ARG A 285 2.34 -17.64 51.64
CA ARG A 285 3.05 -17.24 52.86
C ARG A 285 2.24 -17.46 54.14
N GLN A 286 0.90 -17.35 54.07
CA GLN A 286 0.03 -17.62 55.21
C GLN A 286 -0.11 -19.12 55.51
N THR A 287 0.03 -19.98 54.50
CA THR A 287 0.02 -21.43 54.66
C THR A 287 1.32 -21.91 55.30
N ILE A 288 2.47 -21.40 54.85
CA ILE A 288 3.78 -21.75 55.39
C ILE A 288 3.91 -21.36 56.87
N ARG A 289 3.44 -20.16 57.26
CA ARG A 289 3.45 -19.73 58.68
C ARG A 289 2.63 -20.65 59.60
N ARG A 290 1.48 -21.14 59.12
CA ARG A 290 0.67 -22.11 59.88
C ARG A 290 1.41 -23.43 60.07
N TRP A 291 2.06 -23.95 59.03
CA TRP A 291 2.85 -25.17 59.12
C TRP A 291 4.09 -25.02 60.01
N GLU A 292 4.71 -23.83 60.05
CA GLU A 292 5.80 -23.53 60.98
C GLU A 292 5.33 -23.48 62.44
N GLU A 293 4.14 -22.93 62.71
CA GLU A 293 3.56 -22.91 64.06
C GLU A 293 3.09 -24.30 64.51
N GLU A 294 2.47 -25.07 63.63
CA GLU A 294 2.08 -26.47 63.87
C GLU A 294 3.31 -27.36 64.11
N GLY A 295 4.38 -27.18 63.32
CA GLY A 295 5.64 -27.91 63.50
C GLY A 295 6.30 -27.60 64.84
N LYS A 296 6.34 -26.33 65.26
CA LYS A 296 6.86 -25.93 66.58
C LYS A 296 6.03 -26.49 67.73
N ARG A 297 4.70 -26.56 67.59
CA ARG A 297 3.82 -27.17 68.60
C ARG A 297 4.03 -28.67 68.70
N ALA A 298 4.12 -29.37 67.57
CA ALA A 298 4.39 -30.80 67.55
C ALA A 298 5.77 -31.14 68.15
N GLU A 299 6.79 -30.32 67.88
CA GLU A 299 8.13 -30.46 68.48
C GLU A 299 8.12 -30.15 69.99
N GLN A 300 7.35 -29.15 70.43
CA GLN A 300 7.14 -28.89 71.86
C GLN A 300 6.39 -30.03 72.55
N GLU A 301 5.33 -30.57 71.95
CA GLU A 301 4.59 -31.71 72.48
C GLU A 301 5.45 -32.98 72.53
N SER A 302 6.27 -33.26 71.51
CA SER A 302 7.20 -34.40 71.55
C SER A 302 8.27 -34.23 72.62
N THR A 303 8.82 -33.02 72.79
CA THR A 303 9.80 -32.73 73.84
C THR A 303 9.18 -32.87 75.23
N LEU A 304 7.91 -32.49 75.41
CA LEU A 304 7.15 -32.67 76.65
C LEU A 304 6.91 -34.15 76.97
N ILE A 305 6.51 -34.93 75.97
CA ILE A 305 6.31 -36.39 76.09
C ILE A 305 7.63 -37.09 76.44
N ASP A 306 8.74 -36.72 75.78
CA ASP A 306 10.06 -37.25 76.14
C ASP A 306 10.45 -36.85 77.58
N THR A 307 10.16 -35.63 78.06
CA THR A 307 10.45 -35.26 79.45
C THR A 307 9.54 -35.95 80.50
N GLU A 308 8.28 -36.24 80.19
CA GLU A 308 7.39 -37.02 81.07
C GLU A 308 7.84 -38.48 81.15
N GLN A 309 8.23 -39.08 80.02
CA GLN A 309 8.65 -40.47 79.95
C GLN A 309 9.98 -40.74 80.70
N TRP A 310 10.87 -39.75 80.80
CA TRP A 310 12.09 -39.83 81.61
C TRP A 310 11.87 -39.49 83.09
N GLY A 311 10.77 -38.82 83.45
CA GLY A 311 10.42 -38.53 84.86
C GLY A 311 9.83 -39.74 85.59
N ASP A 312 9.08 -40.58 84.87
CA ASP A 312 8.44 -41.78 85.43
C ASP A 312 9.40 -42.98 85.57
N GLU A 313 10.53 -43.00 84.85
CA GLU A 313 11.55 -44.06 84.97
C GLU A 313 12.53 -43.85 86.15
N GLU A 314 12.61 -42.65 86.73
CA GLU A 314 13.44 -42.40 87.93
C GLU A 314 12.71 -42.69 89.27
N GLU A 315 11.40 -42.96 89.25
CA GLU A 315 10.57 -43.18 90.46
C GLU A 315 10.17 -44.65 90.74
N SER A 316 10.74 -45.63 90.03
CA SER A 316 10.46 -47.07 90.25
C SER A 316 11.62 -47.87 90.85
#